data_AF-A0A3M7SBD9-F1
#
_entry.id   AF-A0A3M7SBD9-F1
#
_cell.length_a   1.000
_cell.length_b   1.000
_cell.length_c   1.000
_cell.angle_alpha   90.00
_cell.angle_beta   90.00
_cell.angle_gamma   90.00
#
_symmetry.space_group_name_H-M   'P 1'
#
loop_
_entity.id
_entity.type
_entity.pdbx_description
1 polymer ?
#
loop_
_entity_poly.entity_id
_entity_poly.type
_entity_poly.pdbx_seq_one_letter_code
_entity_poly.pdbx_strand_id
1 'polypeptide(L)'
;MKKNFRTKNFRRRFISLLGFQFKVFLPSLCLSLMKQDIYPEKIKKISKEESDTLFNSYDFKRLEMYAQNLVDYHLVIDLVPDIARLYYSNKLGEEFNVSLVQSAILLGVGLQKKSVEELEKELQLPPNQLLAMFNKVIKKFISLLEEIQISQIDKMLFKPDSEMKKDQDKMQPLKQSLEEELKEASDKVIEQELERKKQLLDVDLKQYEIKGSEKEWTDALKLPVSGYVTVKRMNEKKSVDVESHFEISNNKNDNFDKPDRKKDEIVWSKINLLI
;
A
#
# COMPACT_ATOMS: atom_id res chain seq x y z
N MET A 1 -32.10 -20.99 -25.37
CA MET A 1 -32.26 -19.64 -24.76
C MET A 1 -33.43 -19.53 -23.77
N LYS A 2 -34.67 -19.93 -24.09
CA LYS A 2 -35.83 -19.77 -23.15
C LYS A 2 -35.75 -20.57 -21.84
N LYS A 3 -35.05 -21.72 -21.81
CA LYS A 3 -34.89 -22.57 -20.61
C LYS A 3 -34.02 -21.89 -19.53
N ASN A 4 -32.91 -21.29 -19.95
CA ASN A 4 -31.91 -20.65 -19.06
C ASN A 4 -32.44 -19.38 -18.37
N PHE A 5 -33.29 -18.61 -19.07
CA PHE A 5 -33.92 -17.42 -18.48
C PHE A 5 -34.92 -17.78 -17.37
N ARG A 6 -35.67 -18.88 -17.54
CA ARG A 6 -36.64 -19.35 -16.54
C ARG A 6 -35.95 -19.81 -15.28
N THR A 7 -34.89 -20.61 -15.40
CA THR A 7 -34.10 -21.09 -14.25
C THR A 7 -33.37 -19.93 -13.55
N LYS A 8 -32.85 -18.94 -14.28
CA LYS A 8 -32.11 -17.82 -13.65
C LYS A 8 -33.03 -16.91 -12.85
N ASN A 9 -34.21 -16.64 -13.38
CA ASN A 9 -35.25 -15.89 -12.66
C ASN A 9 -35.84 -16.69 -11.50
N PHE A 10 -36.02 -18.00 -11.67
CA PHE A 10 -36.45 -18.87 -10.58
C PHE A 10 -35.46 -18.81 -9.43
N ARG A 11 -34.17 -19.00 -9.67
CA ARG A 11 -33.13 -18.95 -8.63
C ARG A 11 -33.08 -17.60 -7.91
N ARG A 12 -33.12 -16.48 -8.64
CA ARG A 12 -33.17 -15.14 -8.02
C ARG A 12 -34.41 -14.94 -7.15
N ARG A 13 -35.58 -15.37 -7.63
CA ARG A 13 -36.84 -15.27 -6.88
C ARG A 13 -36.85 -16.21 -5.69
N PHE A 14 -36.34 -17.42 -5.85
CA PHE A 14 -36.24 -18.43 -4.80
C PHE A 14 -35.33 -17.95 -3.66
N ILE A 15 -34.15 -17.42 -3.98
CA ILE A 15 -33.24 -16.78 -3.00
C ILE A 15 -33.94 -15.64 -2.25
N SER A 16 -34.77 -14.87 -2.94
CA SER A 16 -35.52 -13.77 -2.30
C SER A 16 -36.64 -14.29 -1.38
N LEU A 17 -37.29 -15.40 -1.74
CA LEU A 17 -38.40 -16.01 -0.99
C LEU A 17 -37.95 -16.87 0.20
N LEU A 18 -36.69 -17.35 0.19
CA LEU A 18 -36.11 -18.18 1.25
C LEU A 18 -36.18 -17.54 2.65
N GLY A 19 -36.07 -16.21 2.72
CA GLY A 19 -36.16 -15.46 3.98
C GLY A 19 -37.59 -15.15 4.46
N PHE A 20 -38.61 -15.53 3.69
CA PHE A 20 -40.02 -15.31 4.03
C PHE A 20 -40.68 -16.67 4.36
N GLN A 21 -41.67 -17.08 3.57
CA GLN A 21 -42.49 -18.26 3.83
C GLN A 21 -41.72 -19.58 3.69
N PHE A 22 -40.58 -19.56 2.99
CA PHE A 22 -39.71 -20.72 2.82
C PHE A 22 -38.69 -20.91 3.96
N LYS A 23 -38.76 -20.08 5.03
CA LYS A 23 -38.02 -20.33 6.27
C LYS A 23 -38.43 -21.65 6.92
N VAL A 24 -39.68 -22.09 6.78
CA VAL A 24 -40.17 -23.33 7.42
C VAL A 24 -39.56 -24.60 6.81
N PHE A 25 -39.05 -24.52 5.59
CA PHE A 25 -38.50 -25.70 4.90
C PHE A 25 -37.11 -26.08 5.40
N LEU A 26 -36.82 -27.39 5.35
CA LEU A 26 -35.49 -27.90 5.68
C LEU A 26 -34.44 -27.37 4.69
N PRO A 27 -33.25 -26.95 5.17
CA PRO A 27 -32.16 -26.46 4.33
C PRO A 27 -31.71 -27.49 3.30
N SER A 28 -31.73 -28.78 3.65
CA SER A 28 -31.38 -29.89 2.75
C SER A 28 -32.29 -29.99 1.52
N LEU A 29 -33.59 -29.74 1.68
CA LEU A 29 -34.57 -29.71 0.59
C LEU A 29 -34.35 -28.48 -0.30
N CYS A 30 -34.13 -27.32 0.32
CA CYS A 30 -33.85 -26.10 -0.43
C CYS A 30 -32.57 -26.23 -1.26
N LEU A 31 -31.54 -26.90 -0.72
CA LEU A 31 -30.33 -27.23 -1.46
C LEU A 31 -30.56 -28.17 -2.64
N SER A 32 -31.37 -29.23 -2.47
CA SER A 32 -31.61 -30.17 -3.56
C SER A 32 -32.29 -29.46 -4.75
N LEU A 33 -33.23 -28.56 -4.45
CA LEU A 33 -33.90 -27.73 -5.46
C LEU A 33 -32.93 -26.78 -6.17
N MET A 34 -31.95 -26.22 -5.45
CA MET A 34 -30.93 -25.32 -6.03
C MET A 34 -29.83 -26.06 -6.81
N LYS A 35 -29.59 -27.34 -6.51
CA LYS A 35 -28.60 -28.19 -7.20
C LYS A 35 -29.11 -28.77 -8.51
N GLN A 36 -30.42 -28.89 -8.69
CA GLN A 36 -31.03 -29.41 -9.92
C GLN A 36 -30.86 -28.49 -11.14
N ASP A 37 -30.35 -27.28 -10.94
CA ASP A 37 -30.05 -26.35 -12.01
C ASP A 37 -28.67 -26.63 -12.63
N ILE A 38 -28.69 -27.46 -13.69
CA ILE A 38 -27.60 -27.71 -14.64
C ILE A 38 -27.22 -26.37 -15.32
N TYR A 39 -26.17 -25.71 -14.85
CA TYR A 39 -25.63 -24.50 -15.47
C TYR A 39 -24.19 -24.72 -15.97
N PRO A 40 -24.00 -24.86 -17.28
CA PRO A 40 -22.69 -24.76 -17.94
C PRO A 40 -22.40 -23.32 -18.43
N GLU A 41 -23.12 -22.30 -17.94
CA GLU A 41 -22.85 -20.91 -18.32
C GLU A 41 -21.76 -20.33 -17.41
N LYS A 42 -20.67 -19.84 -18.03
CA LYS A 42 -19.61 -19.06 -17.37
C LYS A 42 -20.21 -17.77 -16.80
N ILE A 43 -20.71 -17.85 -15.58
CA ILE A 43 -21.16 -16.67 -14.84
C ILE A 43 -19.91 -15.84 -14.55
N LYS A 44 -19.99 -14.54 -14.88
CA LYS A 44 -18.89 -13.60 -14.65
C LYS A 44 -18.54 -13.64 -13.16
N LYS A 45 -17.28 -14.02 -12.86
CA LYS A 45 -16.74 -13.96 -11.49
C LYS A 45 -16.90 -12.53 -10.95
N ILE A 46 -17.16 -12.40 -9.66
CA ILE A 46 -17.33 -11.11 -8.99
C ILE A 46 -16.14 -10.18 -9.29
N SER A 47 -16.43 -8.95 -9.69
CA SER A 47 -15.40 -7.91 -9.88
C SER A 47 -15.08 -7.25 -8.54
N LYS A 48 -13.88 -6.69 -8.39
CA LYS A 48 -13.52 -5.94 -7.18
C LYS A 48 -14.48 -4.77 -6.92
N GLU A 49 -14.86 -4.05 -7.97
CA GLU A 49 -15.84 -2.96 -7.86
C GLU A 49 -17.20 -3.42 -7.29
N GLU A 50 -17.67 -4.60 -7.72
CA GLU A 50 -18.90 -5.20 -7.16
C GLU A 50 -18.71 -5.61 -5.70
N SER A 51 -17.52 -6.09 -5.33
CA SER A 51 -17.20 -6.46 -3.95
C SER A 51 -17.10 -5.25 -3.04
N ASP A 52 -16.40 -4.19 -3.46
CA ASP A 52 -16.20 -2.95 -2.69
C ASP A 52 -17.52 -2.18 -2.51
N THR A 53 -18.49 -2.36 -3.43
CA THR A 53 -19.84 -1.82 -3.27
C THR A 53 -20.66 -2.57 -2.20
N LEU A 54 -20.39 -3.87 -2.01
CA LEU A 54 -21.14 -4.73 -1.08
C LEU A 54 -20.52 -4.79 0.31
N PHE A 55 -19.20 -4.75 0.40
CA PHE A 55 -18.45 -4.89 1.65
C PHE A 55 -17.51 -3.71 1.83
N ASN A 56 -17.61 -3.02 2.96
CA ASN A 56 -16.66 -1.98 3.31
C ASN A 56 -15.37 -2.60 3.87
N SER A 57 -14.27 -1.84 3.90
CA SER A 57 -12.99 -2.28 4.50
C SER A 57 -13.16 -2.69 5.97
N TYR A 58 -14.09 -2.05 6.68
CA TYR A 58 -14.42 -2.43 8.06
C TYR A 58 -15.11 -3.80 8.16
N ASP A 59 -15.99 -4.13 7.22
CA ASP A 59 -16.67 -5.42 7.16
C ASP A 59 -15.71 -6.55 6.87
N PHE A 60 -14.74 -6.31 5.97
CA PHE A 60 -13.63 -7.25 5.75
C PHE A 60 -12.86 -7.51 7.03
N LYS A 61 -12.54 -6.47 7.81
CA LYS A 61 -11.84 -6.63 9.09
C LYS A 61 -12.67 -7.41 10.11
N ARG A 62 -13.99 -7.20 10.17
CA ARG A 62 -14.90 -7.98 11.04
C ARG A 62 -14.90 -9.46 10.67
N LEU A 63 -14.98 -9.77 9.37
CA LEU A 63 -14.90 -11.14 8.87
C LEU A 63 -13.56 -11.78 9.22
N GLU A 64 -12.45 -11.05 9.07
CA GLU A 64 -11.11 -11.52 9.43
C GLU A 64 -10.97 -11.83 10.93
N MET A 65 -11.45 -10.93 11.79
CA MET A 65 -11.46 -11.15 13.25
C MET A 65 -12.30 -12.37 13.64
N TYR A 66 -13.44 -12.59 12.98
CA TYR A 66 -14.25 -13.80 13.18
C TYR A 66 -13.53 -15.06 12.69
N ALA A 67 -12.88 -15.00 11.52
CA ALA A 67 -12.06 -16.11 11.01
C ALA A 67 -10.91 -16.48 11.97
N GLN A 68 -10.33 -15.49 12.64
CA GLN A 68 -9.31 -15.70 13.66
C GLN A 68 -9.87 -16.17 15.03
N ASN A 69 -11.20 -16.37 15.14
CA ASN A 69 -11.91 -16.69 16.37
C ASN A 69 -11.76 -15.63 17.48
N LEU A 70 -11.46 -14.37 17.12
CA LEU A 70 -11.33 -13.27 18.08
C LEU A 70 -12.69 -12.68 18.48
N VAL A 71 -13.71 -12.90 17.65
CA VAL A 71 -15.05 -12.34 17.84
C VAL A 71 -16.11 -13.41 17.64
N ASP A 72 -17.25 -13.22 18.29
CA ASP A 72 -18.43 -14.07 18.18
C ASP A 72 -19.19 -13.89 16.85
N TYR A 73 -19.95 -14.90 16.45
CA TYR A 73 -20.65 -14.97 15.16
C TYR A 73 -21.73 -13.88 15.01
N HIS A 74 -22.28 -13.38 16.12
CA HIS A 74 -23.25 -12.28 16.12
C HIS A 74 -22.68 -11.00 15.49
N LEU A 75 -21.37 -10.76 15.54
CA LEU A 75 -20.77 -9.59 14.90
C LEU A 75 -20.69 -9.74 13.37
N VAL A 76 -20.86 -10.91 12.78
CA VAL A 76 -20.76 -11.05 11.31
C VAL A 76 -22.09 -11.41 10.67
N ILE A 77 -23.14 -11.65 11.46
CA ILE A 77 -24.43 -12.18 11.01
C ILE A 77 -25.14 -11.29 9.99
N ASP A 78 -24.92 -9.98 10.06
CA ASP A 78 -25.44 -8.97 9.14
C ASP A 78 -24.84 -9.08 7.74
N LEU A 79 -23.61 -9.57 7.62
CA LEU A 79 -22.89 -9.74 6.35
C LEU A 79 -23.19 -11.08 5.67
N VAL A 80 -23.64 -12.08 6.44
CA VAL A 80 -23.90 -13.44 5.95
C VAL A 80 -24.95 -13.52 4.83
N PRO A 81 -26.07 -12.77 4.87
CA PRO A 81 -27.05 -12.78 3.80
C PRO A 81 -26.45 -12.40 2.45
N ASP A 82 -25.54 -11.42 2.40
CA ASP A 82 -24.92 -10.97 1.15
C ASP A 82 -23.89 -11.98 0.65
N ILE A 83 -23.09 -12.55 1.55
CA ILE A 83 -22.18 -13.67 1.24
C ILE A 83 -22.98 -14.85 0.65
N ALA A 84 -24.09 -15.22 1.29
CA ALA A 84 -24.94 -16.32 0.84
C ALA A 84 -25.58 -16.00 -0.52
N ARG A 85 -26.04 -14.77 -0.76
CA ARG A 85 -26.56 -14.34 -2.07
C ARG A 85 -25.52 -14.45 -3.17
N LEU A 86 -24.27 -14.06 -2.90
CA LEU A 86 -23.17 -14.16 -3.87
C LEU A 86 -22.84 -15.63 -4.18
N TYR A 87 -22.74 -16.47 -3.15
CA TYR A 87 -22.51 -17.90 -3.29
C TYR A 87 -23.61 -18.56 -4.13
N TYR A 88 -24.87 -18.37 -3.71
CA TYR A 88 -26.01 -18.95 -4.38
C TYR A 88 -26.36 -18.26 -5.69
N SER A 89 -25.73 -17.15 -6.06
CA SER A 89 -25.84 -16.60 -7.42
C SER A 89 -24.74 -17.12 -8.36
N ASN A 90 -23.90 -18.07 -7.91
CA ASN A 90 -22.74 -18.61 -8.62
C ASN A 90 -21.74 -17.51 -9.05
N LYS A 91 -21.67 -16.40 -8.31
CA LYS A 91 -20.73 -15.29 -8.59
C LYS A 91 -19.33 -15.54 -8.01
N LEU A 92 -19.20 -16.45 -7.04
CA LEU A 92 -17.93 -16.79 -6.37
C LEU A 92 -17.04 -17.76 -7.17
N GLY A 93 -17.47 -18.20 -8.35
CA GLY A 93 -16.70 -19.11 -9.21
C GLY A 93 -16.72 -20.57 -8.74
N GLU A 94 -16.18 -21.46 -9.57
CA GLU A 94 -16.11 -22.91 -9.32
C GLU A 94 -15.03 -23.30 -8.30
N GLU A 95 -14.09 -22.39 -8.00
CA GLU A 95 -13.03 -22.59 -7.01
C GLU A 95 -13.59 -22.61 -5.57
N PHE A 96 -14.73 -21.95 -5.34
CA PHE A 96 -15.40 -21.92 -4.05
C PHE A 96 -16.23 -23.19 -3.80
N ASN A 97 -15.55 -24.32 -3.65
CA ASN A 97 -16.21 -25.58 -3.32
C ASN A 97 -16.42 -25.73 -1.82
N VAL A 98 -17.69 -25.79 -1.44
CA VAL A 98 -18.16 -25.93 -0.06
C VAL A 98 -18.88 -27.26 0.07
N SER A 99 -18.69 -27.95 1.21
CA SER A 99 -19.38 -29.23 1.46
C SER A 99 -20.90 -29.05 1.45
N LEU A 100 -21.66 -30.11 1.18
CA LEU A 100 -23.13 -30.08 1.17
C LEU A 100 -23.68 -29.58 2.51
N VAL A 101 -23.11 -30.03 3.63
CA VAL A 101 -23.50 -29.63 4.98
C VAL A 101 -23.16 -28.16 5.24
N GLN A 102 -21.96 -27.72 4.85
CA GLN A 102 -21.53 -26.33 4.99
C GLN A 102 -22.40 -25.38 4.14
N SER A 103 -22.81 -25.81 2.95
CA SER A 103 -23.75 -25.08 2.11
C SER A 103 -25.11 -24.98 2.80
N ALA A 104 -25.59 -26.07 3.41
CA ALA A 104 -26.87 -26.10 4.11
C ALA A 104 -26.88 -25.10 5.28
N ILE A 105 -25.77 -25.03 6.01
CA ILE A 105 -25.57 -24.07 7.10
C ILE A 105 -25.58 -22.64 6.57
N LEU A 106 -24.83 -22.35 5.50
CA LEU A 106 -24.81 -21.02 4.88
C LEU A 106 -26.21 -20.60 4.37
N LEU A 107 -26.98 -21.55 3.83
CA LEU A 107 -28.35 -21.34 3.39
C LEU A 107 -29.28 -21.00 4.56
N GLY A 108 -29.18 -21.80 5.62
CA GLY A 108 -30.00 -21.67 6.83
C GLY A 108 -29.77 -20.36 7.56
N VAL A 109 -28.51 -20.03 7.82
CA VAL A 109 -28.12 -18.80 8.53
C VAL A 109 -28.31 -17.57 7.64
N GLY A 110 -27.82 -17.61 6.40
CA GLY A 110 -27.81 -16.43 5.53
C GLY A 110 -29.14 -16.12 4.84
N LEU A 111 -29.72 -17.09 4.14
CA LEU A 111 -30.91 -16.87 3.32
C LEU A 111 -32.23 -17.13 4.07
N GLN A 112 -32.29 -18.20 4.87
CA GLN A 112 -33.50 -18.52 5.64
C GLN A 112 -33.57 -17.78 6.98
N LYS A 113 -32.47 -17.16 7.43
CA LYS A 113 -32.39 -16.40 8.69
C LYS A 113 -32.89 -17.22 9.90
N LYS A 114 -32.49 -18.48 9.96
CA LYS A 114 -32.75 -19.38 11.08
C LYS A 114 -31.76 -19.13 12.20
N SER A 115 -32.20 -19.38 13.44
CA SER A 115 -31.27 -19.39 14.57
C SER A 115 -30.38 -20.63 14.51
N VAL A 116 -29.26 -20.57 15.25
CA VAL A 116 -28.35 -21.73 15.36
C VAL A 116 -29.06 -22.92 16.01
N GLU A 117 -29.94 -22.67 16.98
CA GLU A 117 -30.74 -23.69 17.68
C GLU A 117 -31.76 -24.38 16.76
N GLU A 118 -32.41 -23.63 15.86
CA GLU A 118 -33.31 -24.19 14.85
C GLU A 118 -32.53 -25.11 13.89
N LEU A 119 -31.35 -24.67 13.46
CA LEU A 119 -30.49 -25.45 12.57
C LEU A 119 -29.88 -26.68 13.24
N GLU A 120 -29.60 -26.62 14.54
CA GLU A 120 -29.15 -27.75 15.34
C GLU A 120 -30.15 -28.91 15.26
N LYS A 121 -31.43 -28.62 15.44
CA LYS A 121 -32.52 -29.61 15.39
C LYS A 121 -32.73 -30.18 13.99
N GLU A 122 -32.60 -29.35 12.96
CA GLU A 122 -32.83 -29.76 11.57
C GLU A 122 -31.67 -30.57 10.97
N LEU A 123 -30.43 -30.22 11.32
CA LEU A 123 -29.24 -30.89 10.82
C LEU A 123 -28.75 -32.02 11.74
N GLN A 124 -29.26 -32.09 12.98
CA GLN A 124 -28.85 -33.05 14.01
C GLN A 124 -27.33 -33.00 14.28
N LEU A 125 -26.77 -31.79 14.32
CA LEU A 125 -25.35 -31.55 14.56
C LEU A 125 -25.19 -30.71 15.83
N PRO A 126 -24.16 -30.97 16.66
CA PRO A 126 -23.84 -30.12 17.80
C PRO A 126 -23.61 -28.65 17.38
N PRO A 127 -24.04 -27.66 18.20
CA PRO A 127 -23.99 -26.25 17.83
C PRO A 127 -22.55 -25.75 17.61
N ASN A 128 -21.60 -26.25 18.39
CA ASN A 128 -20.18 -25.96 18.23
C ASN A 128 -19.63 -26.43 16.87
N GLN A 129 -20.11 -27.58 16.38
CA GLN A 129 -19.70 -28.10 15.08
C GLN A 129 -20.31 -27.27 13.95
N LEU A 130 -21.55 -26.81 14.09
CA LEU A 130 -22.21 -25.92 13.14
C LEU A 130 -21.43 -24.61 13.00
N LEU A 131 -21.09 -23.96 14.12
CA LEU A 131 -20.29 -22.74 14.14
C LEU A 131 -18.89 -22.97 13.56
N ALA A 132 -18.23 -24.10 13.88
CA ALA A 132 -16.94 -24.44 13.31
C ALA A 132 -17.00 -24.61 11.78
N MET A 133 -18.05 -25.25 11.26
CA MET A 133 -18.26 -25.41 9.82
C MET A 133 -18.60 -24.08 9.16
N PHE A 134 -19.37 -23.23 9.82
CA PHE A 134 -19.67 -21.87 9.35
C PHE A 134 -18.38 -21.02 9.28
N ASN A 135 -17.53 -21.04 10.31
CA ASN A 135 -16.25 -20.35 10.29
C ASN A 135 -15.35 -20.83 9.12
N LYS A 136 -15.31 -22.14 8.84
CA LYS A 136 -14.59 -22.66 7.65
C LYS A 136 -15.09 -22.07 6.33
N VAL A 137 -16.39 -21.79 6.21
CA VAL A 137 -16.94 -21.13 5.01
C VAL A 137 -16.50 -19.67 4.94
N ILE A 138 -16.55 -18.94 6.06
CA ILE A 138 -16.11 -17.53 6.12
C ILE A 138 -14.62 -17.41 5.79
N LYS A 139 -13.76 -18.30 6.32
CA LYS A 139 -12.34 -18.35 5.99
C LYS A 139 -12.10 -18.48 4.49
N LYS A 140 -12.79 -19.42 3.84
CA LYS A 140 -12.69 -19.59 2.38
C LYS A 140 -13.16 -18.34 1.64
N PHE A 141 -14.20 -17.66 2.14
CA PHE A 141 -14.73 -16.48 1.50
C PHE A 141 -13.73 -15.31 1.57
N ILE A 142 -13.08 -15.14 2.73
CA ILE A 142 -12.01 -14.14 2.92
C ILE A 142 -10.85 -14.43 1.97
N SER A 143 -10.37 -15.67 1.90
CA SER A 143 -9.28 -16.03 0.98
C SER A 143 -9.61 -15.71 -0.48
N LEU A 144 -10.85 -15.92 -0.91
CA LEU A 144 -11.27 -15.50 -2.26
C LEU A 144 -11.26 -14.00 -2.46
N LEU A 145 -11.71 -13.23 -1.47
CA LEU A 145 -11.67 -11.78 -1.54
C LEU A 145 -10.23 -11.27 -1.62
N GLU A 146 -9.32 -11.86 -0.85
CA GLU A 146 -7.88 -11.59 -0.91
C GLU A 146 -7.31 -11.91 -2.29
N GLU A 147 -7.63 -13.08 -2.87
CA GLU A 147 -7.22 -13.45 -4.23
C GLU A 147 -7.73 -12.45 -5.28
N ILE A 148 -8.97 -11.98 -5.15
CA ILE A 148 -9.54 -10.96 -6.04
C ILE A 148 -8.79 -9.63 -5.90
N GLN A 149 -8.47 -9.21 -4.68
CA GLN A 149 -7.72 -7.98 -4.42
C GLN A 149 -6.29 -8.07 -4.98
N ILE A 150 -5.59 -9.17 -4.73
CA ILE A 150 -4.25 -9.45 -5.27
C ILE A 150 -4.30 -9.42 -6.80
N SER A 151 -5.24 -10.13 -7.42
CA SER A 151 -5.40 -10.16 -8.88
C SER A 151 -5.64 -8.79 -9.51
N GLN A 152 -6.20 -7.83 -8.77
CA GLN A 152 -6.42 -6.46 -9.24
C GLN A 152 -5.17 -5.60 -9.07
N ILE A 153 -4.48 -5.75 -7.94
CA ILE A 153 -3.17 -5.12 -7.71
C ILE A 153 -2.21 -5.57 -8.80
N ASP A 154 -2.17 -6.88 -9.10
CA ASP A 154 -1.35 -7.41 -10.19
C ASP A 154 -1.71 -6.79 -11.54
N LYS A 155 -3.00 -6.59 -11.85
CA LYS A 155 -3.39 -5.89 -13.09
C LYS A 155 -3.03 -4.40 -13.10
N MET A 156 -3.00 -3.75 -11.95
CA MET A 156 -2.60 -2.35 -11.81
C MET A 156 -1.08 -2.19 -11.93
N LEU A 157 -0.31 -3.10 -11.34
CA LEU A 157 1.16 -3.11 -11.37
C LEU A 157 1.69 -3.64 -12.72
N PHE A 158 1.08 -4.69 -13.26
CA PHE A 158 1.41 -5.34 -14.53
C PHE A 158 0.34 -5.03 -15.59
N LYS A 159 0.04 -3.74 -15.80
CA LYS A 159 -0.75 -3.35 -16.97
C LYS A 159 -0.13 -3.99 -18.22
N PRO A 160 -0.90 -4.75 -19.03
CA PRO A 160 -0.35 -5.36 -20.23
C PRO A 160 0.19 -4.27 -21.15
N ASP A 161 1.33 -4.56 -21.78
CA ASP A 161 2.16 -3.68 -22.63
C ASP A 161 1.43 -2.91 -23.75
N SER A 162 0.11 -3.04 -23.91
CA SER A 162 -0.68 -2.33 -24.91
C SER A 162 -0.82 -0.82 -24.63
N GLU A 163 -0.71 -0.36 -23.37
CA GLU A 163 -0.62 1.08 -23.07
C GLU A 163 0.83 1.56 -23.01
N MET A 164 1.79 0.72 -22.57
CA MET A 164 3.21 1.05 -22.64
C MET A 164 3.72 1.16 -24.07
N LYS A 165 3.15 0.46 -25.05
CA LYS A 165 3.50 0.64 -26.48
C LYS A 165 3.20 2.03 -27.02
N LYS A 166 2.22 2.75 -26.49
CA LYS A 166 1.96 4.15 -26.89
C LYS A 166 2.96 5.14 -26.29
N ASP A 167 3.55 4.80 -25.14
CA ASP A 167 4.62 5.57 -24.51
C ASP A 167 6.03 5.07 -24.90
N GLN A 168 6.16 3.88 -25.50
CA GLN A 168 7.41 3.41 -26.12
C GLN A 168 7.79 4.28 -27.32
N ASP A 169 6.81 4.76 -28.10
CA ASP A 169 7.04 5.76 -29.16
C ASP A 169 7.45 7.14 -28.61
N LYS A 170 7.29 7.38 -27.30
CA LYS A 170 7.76 8.58 -26.59
C LYS A 170 8.94 8.32 -25.66
N MET A 171 9.40 7.08 -25.56
CA MET A 171 10.57 6.72 -24.77
C MET A 171 11.80 7.01 -25.64
N GLN A 172 12.13 8.30 -25.76
CA GLN A 172 13.37 8.71 -26.40
C GLN A 172 14.54 8.15 -25.57
N PRO A 173 15.53 7.50 -26.20
CA PRO A 173 16.77 7.18 -25.49
C PRO A 173 17.32 8.47 -24.89
N LEU A 174 17.72 8.41 -23.61
CA LEU A 174 18.39 9.56 -23.01
C LEU A 174 19.56 9.95 -23.90
N LYS A 175 19.66 11.25 -24.23
CA LYS A 175 20.71 11.77 -25.12
C LYS A 175 22.12 11.55 -24.56
N GLN A 176 22.22 11.41 -23.24
CA GLN A 176 23.42 11.05 -22.50
C GLN A 176 23.13 9.80 -21.68
N SER A 177 24.13 8.93 -21.56
CA SER A 177 24.03 7.81 -20.63
C SER A 177 24.12 8.31 -19.18
N LEU A 178 23.48 7.60 -18.26
CA LEU A 178 23.58 7.91 -16.83
C LEU A 178 25.05 7.96 -16.35
N GLU A 179 25.89 7.11 -16.93
CA GLU A 179 27.35 7.06 -16.69
C GLU A 179 28.06 8.35 -17.11
N GLU A 180 27.62 8.97 -18.20
CA GLU A 180 28.20 10.19 -18.76
C GLU A 180 27.78 11.43 -17.96
N GLU A 181 26.52 11.46 -17.51
CA GLU A 181 26.00 12.50 -16.61
C GLU A 181 26.70 12.45 -15.23
N LEU A 182 26.94 11.24 -14.70
CA LEU A 182 27.73 11.03 -13.48
C LEU A 182 29.17 11.50 -13.61
N LYS A 183 29.81 11.27 -14.78
CA LYS A 183 31.17 11.74 -15.04
C LYS A 183 31.22 13.26 -15.16
N GLU A 184 30.29 13.87 -15.89
CA GLU A 184 30.24 15.34 -16.04
C GLU A 184 30.00 16.03 -14.68
N ALA A 185 29.15 15.45 -13.82
CA ALA A 185 28.96 15.92 -12.45
C ALA A 185 30.23 15.75 -11.60
N SER A 186 30.93 14.62 -11.73
CA SER A 186 32.20 14.38 -11.04
C SER A 186 33.28 15.38 -11.46
N ASP A 187 33.41 15.65 -12.76
CA ASP A 187 34.42 16.57 -13.29
C ASP A 187 34.15 18.01 -12.86
N LYS A 188 32.88 18.45 -12.84
CA LYS A 188 32.49 19.77 -12.31
C LYS A 188 32.84 19.94 -10.83
N VAL A 189 32.69 18.89 -10.02
CA VAL A 189 33.08 18.92 -8.60
C VAL A 189 34.60 19.01 -8.45
N ILE A 190 35.35 18.28 -9.28
CA ILE A 190 36.82 18.33 -9.27
C ILE A 190 37.33 19.71 -9.68
N GLU A 191 36.74 20.33 -10.70
CA GLU A 191 37.09 21.68 -11.15
C GLU A 191 36.81 22.72 -10.07
N GLN A 192 35.63 22.67 -9.43
CA GLN A 192 35.30 23.58 -8.31
C GLN A 192 36.28 23.44 -7.14
N GLU A 193 36.67 22.21 -6.80
CA GLU A 193 37.66 21.95 -5.74
C GLU A 193 39.06 22.43 -6.15
N LEU A 194 39.44 22.31 -7.43
CA LEU A 194 40.70 22.84 -7.94
C LEU A 194 40.73 24.38 -7.90
N GLU A 195 39.63 25.03 -8.27
CA GLU A 195 39.49 26.48 -8.21
C GLU A 195 39.55 26.99 -6.76
N ARG A 196 38.86 26.32 -5.83
CA ARG A 196 38.99 26.62 -4.38
C ARG A 196 40.44 26.50 -3.92
N LYS A 197 41.14 25.44 -4.32
CA LYS A 197 42.57 25.25 -3.97
C LYS A 197 43.45 26.34 -4.57
N LYS A 198 43.19 26.78 -5.80
CA LYS A 198 43.93 27.89 -6.44
C LYS A 198 43.68 29.21 -5.72
N GLN A 199 42.43 29.49 -5.37
CA GLN A 199 42.06 30.68 -4.58
C GLN A 199 42.75 30.68 -3.21
N LEU A 200 42.85 29.52 -2.55
CA LEU A 200 43.58 29.37 -1.29
C LEU A 200 45.10 29.59 -1.44
N LEU A 201 45.68 29.19 -2.58
CA LEU A 201 47.11 29.38 -2.87
C LEU A 201 47.46 30.82 -3.25
N ASP A 202 46.53 31.57 -3.81
CA ASP A 202 46.71 32.98 -4.23
C ASP A 202 46.55 33.97 -3.06
N VAL A 203 46.16 33.49 -1.87
CA VAL A 203 46.15 34.32 -0.65
C VAL A 203 47.58 34.63 -0.23
N ASP A 204 47.90 35.93 -0.10
CA ASP A 204 49.23 36.39 0.33
C ASP A 204 49.46 36.06 1.82
N LEU A 205 50.05 34.89 2.07
CA LEU A 205 50.36 34.36 3.42
C LEU A 205 51.54 35.08 4.09
N LYS A 206 52.20 36.02 3.41
CA LYS A 206 53.35 36.79 3.95
C LYS A 206 53.03 37.55 5.22
N GLN A 207 51.78 37.95 5.43
CA GLN A 207 51.33 38.60 6.68
C GLN A 207 51.37 37.67 7.91
N TYR A 208 51.42 36.36 7.71
CA TYR A 208 51.54 35.33 8.74
C TYR A 208 52.97 34.76 8.84
N GLU A 209 53.92 35.27 8.07
CA GLU A 209 55.33 34.89 8.17
C GLU A 209 55.89 35.32 9.53
N ILE A 210 56.16 34.33 10.39
CA ILE A 210 56.84 34.57 11.67
C ILE A 210 58.32 34.79 11.34
N LYS A 211 58.71 36.06 11.19
CA LYS A 211 60.12 36.44 11.11
C LYS A 211 60.76 36.25 12.49
N GLY A 212 61.66 35.29 12.61
CA GLY A 212 62.48 35.06 13.80
C GLY A 212 63.88 34.65 13.40
N SER A 213 64.90 35.23 14.05
CA SER A 213 66.30 34.84 13.84
C SER A 213 66.54 33.43 14.41
N GLU A 214 67.41 32.63 13.78
CA GLU A 214 67.76 31.26 14.23
C GLU A 214 68.16 31.20 15.71
N LYS A 215 68.74 32.29 16.24
CA LYS A 215 69.10 32.45 17.65
C LYS A 215 67.87 32.60 18.57
N GLU A 216 66.83 33.30 18.13
CA GLU A 216 65.59 33.51 18.88
C GLU A 216 64.74 32.23 18.95
N TRP A 217 64.75 31.43 17.87
CA TRP A 217 64.13 30.10 17.84
C TRP A 217 64.81 29.15 18.83
N THR A 218 66.14 29.17 18.89
CA THR A 218 66.87 28.32 19.85
C THR A 218 66.63 28.69 21.31
N ASP A 219 66.32 29.95 21.61
CA ASP A 219 65.97 30.38 22.97
C ASP A 219 64.50 30.11 23.31
N ALA A 220 63.58 30.26 22.35
CA ALA A 220 62.16 29.93 22.52
C ALA A 220 61.92 28.41 22.74
N LEU A 221 62.75 27.55 22.15
CA LEU A 221 62.68 26.09 22.28
C LEU A 221 63.31 25.53 23.57
N LYS A 222 63.95 26.35 24.40
CA LYS A 222 64.58 25.93 25.68
C LYS A 222 63.61 25.88 26.88
N LEU A 223 62.34 26.24 26.71
CA LEU A 223 61.32 26.24 27.77
C LEU A 223 60.65 24.86 27.94
N PRO A 224 60.18 24.51 29.15
CA PRO A 224 59.65 23.18 29.45
C PRO A 224 58.28 22.94 28.80
N VAL A 225 57.98 21.65 28.59
CA VAL A 225 56.85 21.02 27.88
C VAL A 225 55.46 21.54 28.27
N SER A 226 55.15 22.78 27.91
CA SER A 226 53.80 23.35 27.92
C SER A 226 53.49 23.74 26.48
N GLY A 227 52.37 23.25 25.94
CA GLY A 227 52.06 23.15 24.50
C GLY A 227 51.87 24.47 23.73
N TYR A 228 52.39 25.60 24.22
CA TYR A 228 52.26 26.91 23.59
C TYR A 228 53.60 27.64 23.57
N VAL A 229 54.06 28.01 22.37
CA VAL A 229 55.25 28.84 22.14
C VAL A 229 54.77 30.20 21.62
N THR A 230 55.08 31.28 22.34
CA THR A 230 54.71 32.65 21.97
C THR A 230 55.93 33.42 21.49
N VAL A 231 55.92 33.89 20.24
CA VAL A 231 56.99 34.71 19.66
C VAL A 231 56.51 36.16 19.50
N LYS A 232 57.31 37.13 19.96
CA LYS A 232 56.95 38.56 19.95
C LYS A 232 57.12 39.15 18.54
N ARG A 233 56.05 39.71 17.97
CA ARG A 233 56.06 40.32 16.62
C ARG A 233 56.96 41.56 16.61
N MET A 234 58.04 41.54 15.83
CA MET A 234 58.91 42.69 15.56
C MET A 234 58.38 43.48 14.36
N ASN A 235 57.73 44.62 14.62
CA ASN A 235 57.38 45.76 13.74
C ASN A 235 55.89 46.16 13.71
N GLU A 236 55.69 47.48 13.70
CA GLU A 236 54.41 48.21 13.74
C GLU A 236 53.53 47.96 12.49
N LYS A 237 52.21 48.05 12.72
CA LYS A 237 51.16 47.88 11.72
C LYS A 237 51.35 48.82 10.52
N LYS A 238 51.42 48.27 9.31
CA LYS A 238 50.93 48.97 8.11
C LYS A 238 49.44 48.69 8.01
N SER A 239 48.62 49.74 8.15
CA SER A 239 47.23 49.73 7.71
C SER A 239 47.21 49.65 6.19
N VAL A 240 46.83 48.50 5.66
CA VAL A 240 46.41 48.35 4.27
C VAL A 240 44.98 47.87 4.35
N ASP A 241 44.06 48.67 3.80
CA ASP A 241 42.67 48.28 3.59
C ASP A 241 42.67 47.05 2.69
N VAL A 242 42.54 45.88 3.31
CA VAL A 242 42.20 44.66 2.59
C VAL A 242 40.68 44.67 2.56
N GLU A 243 40.11 45.13 1.44
CA GLU A 243 38.79 44.68 1.01
C GLU A 243 38.87 43.15 0.87
N SER A 244 38.66 42.45 1.98
CA SER A 244 38.41 41.04 1.98
C SER A 244 37.02 40.87 1.38
N HIS A 245 36.95 40.73 0.06
CA HIS A 245 35.85 40.00 -0.59
C HIS A 245 35.98 38.51 -0.25
N PHE A 246 35.86 38.19 1.04
CA PHE A 246 35.40 36.90 1.50
C PHE A 246 33.96 37.12 1.94
N GLU A 247 33.06 37.16 0.97
CA GLU A 247 31.71 36.71 1.25
C GLU A 247 31.83 35.24 1.62
N ILE A 248 31.78 34.95 2.92
CA ILE A 248 31.35 33.65 3.38
C ILE A 248 29.90 33.55 2.91
N SER A 249 29.70 32.98 1.73
CA SER A 249 28.42 32.44 1.34
C SER A 249 28.14 31.31 2.33
N ASN A 250 27.53 31.66 3.46
CA ASN A 250 26.71 30.75 4.22
C ASN A 250 25.52 30.41 3.33
N ASN A 251 25.76 29.56 2.33
CA ASN A 251 24.70 28.95 1.55
C ASN A 251 24.13 27.79 2.37
N LYS A 252 23.52 28.13 3.52
CA LYS A 252 22.39 27.37 4.03
C LYS A 252 21.18 27.92 3.31
N ASN A 253 20.97 27.46 2.09
CA ASN A 253 19.69 27.39 1.40
C ASN A 253 19.91 26.65 0.07
N ASP A 254 20.13 25.34 0.17
CA ASP A 254 19.58 24.46 -0.84
C ASP A 254 18.07 24.71 -0.86
N ASN A 255 17.60 25.45 -1.86
CA ASN A 255 16.22 25.38 -2.31
C ASN A 255 16.01 23.95 -2.84
N PHE A 256 15.70 23.04 -1.91
CA PHE A 256 14.80 21.95 -2.22
C PHE A 256 13.48 22.58 -2.61
N ASP A 257 13.15 22.52 -3.90
CA ASP A 257 11.78 22.68 -4.37
C ASP A 257 10.92 21.66 -3.61
N LYS A 258 10.23 22.14 -2.57
CA LYS A 258 9.13 21.39 -1.97
C LYS A 258 8.01 21.38 -2.99
N PRO A 259 7.46 20.21 -3.35
CA PRO A 259 6.23 20.17 -4.11
C PRO A 259 5.13 20.94 -3.37
N ASP A 260 4.41 21.74 -4.14
CA ASP A 260 3.46 22.76 -3.73
C ASP A 260 2.24 22.16 -3.00
N ARG A 261 2.29 22.10 -1.66
CA ARG A 261 1.27 21.47 -0.79
C ARG A 261 -0.13 22.10 -0.85
N LYS A 262 -0.32 23.23 -1.54
CA LYS A 262 -1.64 23.89 -1.64
C LYS A 262 -2.54 23.34 -2.75
N LYS A 263 -2.01 22.56 -3.71
CA LYS A 263 -2.85 21.92 -4.73
C LYS A 263 -3.45 20.59 -4.25
N ASP A 264 -2.85 19.94 -3.26
CA ASP A 264 -3.32 18.65 -2.76
C ASP A 264 -4.47 18.80 -1.73
N GLU A 265 -4.55 19.89 -0.96
CA GLU A 265 -5.68 20.12 -0.03
C GLU A 265 -7.01 20.36 -0.75
N ILE A 266 -7.00 20.92 -1.97
CA ILE A 266 -8.21 21.13 -2.78
C ILE A 266 -8.68 19.80 -3.40
N VAL A 267 -7.76 18.88 -3.66
CA VAL A 267 -8.07 17.55 -4.20
C VAL A 267 -8.58 16.62 -3.10
N TRP A 268 -7.99 16.63 -1.90
CA TRP A 268 -8.44 15.83 -0.76
C TRP A 268 -9.76 16.33 -0.14
N SER A 269 -10.02 17.65 -0.15
CA SER A 269 -11.32 18.20 0.31
C SER A 269 -12.47 17.96 -0.67
N LYS A 270 -12.22 17.96 -1.98
CA LYS A 270 -13.23 17.60 -2.98
C LYS A 270 -13.53 16.09 -3.03
N ILE A 271 -12.55 15.24 -2.68
CA ILE A 271 -12.76 13.79 -2.58
C ILE A 271 -13.58 13.42 -1.33
N ASN A 272 -13.46 14.18 -0.24
CA ASN A 272 -14.29 14.00 0.98
C ASN A 272 -15.69 14.65 0.92
N LEU A 273 -16.01 15.38 -0.15
CA LEU A 273 -17.33 16.01 -0.36
C LEU A 273 -18.15 15.30 -1.46
N LEU A 274 -17.58 14.28 -2.11
CA LEU A 274 -18.22 13.48 -3.16
C LEU A 274 -18.36 11.99 -2.80
N ILE A 275 -18.09 11.64 -1.53
CA ILE A 275 -18.52 10.40 -0.86
C ILE A 275 -19.53 10.81 0.21
#